data_AF-A0A5C3LM34-F1
#
_entry.id   AF-A0A5C3LM34-F1
#
_cell.length_a   1.000
_cell.length_b   1.000
_cell.length_c   1.000
_cell.angle_alpha   90.00
_cell.angle_beta   90.00
_cell.angle_gamma   90.00
#
_symmetry.space_group_name_H-M   'P 1'
#
loop_
_entity.id
_entity.type
_entity.pdbx_description
1 polymer ?
#
loop_
_entity_poly.entity_id
_entity_poly.type
_entity_poly.pdbx_seq_one_letter_code
_entity_poly.pdbx_strand_id
1 'polypeptide(L)'
;IKFLSNNIAHGAFHNSGERFDPPKCHARTREAVLRKIMDWAGETNTSSPILWMYGPAGSGKSAIAQTISETCYAKKRLIGSYFFSRTVPKRNSAKNLIATLAYQMSLSIPQTRPILNKIVDNDTSILHLSLEIQIEVLIIRPLIEAVASCGNECVAWPNLIIIDGLDECSDHNIQRAIIVTLSSSIRNRKVPLSILITSRPERSIRNAFNLPEVNNISLSLVLDDSFNPDSDIKIFLVDKFDEIKHQHPLAYHIKTNWPSEDEISQLVSKSSGQFIYAATTMKFVGSYSHRPQERLNIILGLSVAGNEVPFAELDCLYRYIL
;
A
#
# COMPACT_ATOMS: atom_id res chain seq x y z
N ILE A 1 -13.48 -7.20 21.85
CA ILE A 1 -13.12 -7.75 20.51
C ILE A 1 -14.35 -7.97 19.63
N LYS A 2 -15.39 -8.69 20.06
CA LYS A 2 -16.63 -8.91 19.27
C LYS A 2 -17.28 -7.61 18.79
N PHE A 3 -17.29 -6.58 19.63
CA PHE A 3 -17.76 -5.25 19.25
C PHE A 3 -16.90 -4.60 18.15
N LEU A 4 -15.57 -4.68 18.26
CA LEU A 4 -14.66 -4.16 17.22
C LEU A 4 -14.88 -4.89 15.90
N SER A 5 -14.98 -6.24 15.91
CA SER A 5 -15.20 -7.03 14.69
C SER A 5 -16.49 -6.70 13.94
N ASN A 6 -17.50 -6.14 14.60
CA ASN A 6 -18.73 -5.69 13.95
C ASN A 6 -18.57 -4.32 13.26
N ASN A 7 -17.46 -3.62 13.52
CA ASN A 7 -17.19 -2.24 13.08
C ASN A 7 -15.90 -2.13 12.26
N ILE A 8 -15.36 -3.23 11.74
CA ILE A 8 -14.17 -3.21 10.87
C ILE A 8 -14.53 -3.16 9.39
N ALA A 9 -13.55 -2.77 8.57
CA ALA A 9 -13.58 -2.94 7.12
C ALA A 9 -12.74 -4.18 6.75
N HIS A 10 -13.38 -5.34 6.56
CA HIS A 10 -12.70 -6.58 6.19
C HIS A 10 -11.89 -6.44 4.89
N GLY A 11 -12.44 -5.76 3.89
CA GLY A 11 -11.75 -5.42 2.64
C GLY A 11 -10.47 -4.58 2.78
N ALA A 12 -10.21 -3.96 3.94
CA ALA A 12 -9.02 -3.13 4.14
C ALA A 12 -7.77 -3.94 4.56
N PHE A 13 -7.91 -5.25 4.81
CA PHE A 13 -6.80 -6.08 5.29
C PHE A 13 -5.84 -6.40 4.14
N HIS A 14 -4.56 -6.62 4.43
CA HIS A 14 -3.59 -7.06 3.43
C HIS A 14 -3.96 -8.42 2.81
N ASN A 15 -4.57 -9.31 3.59
CA ASN A 15 -4.96 -10.67 3.21
C ASN A 15 -6.48 -10.85 3.00
N SER A 16 -7.21 -9.77 2.74
CA SER A 16 -8.65 -9.85 2.51
C SER A 16 -8.97 -10.53 1.18
N GLY A 17 -9.96 -11.44 1.18
CA GLY A 17 -10.49 -12.03 -0.05
C GLY A 17 -11.16 -11.01 -0.99
N GLU A 18 -11.65 -9.89 -0.46
CA GLU A 18 -12.17 -8.77 -1.27
C GLU A 18 -11.07 -8.07 -2.10
N ARG A 19 -9.81 -8.34 -1.78
CA ARG A 19 -8.62 -7.83 -2.49
C ARG A 19 -7.92 -8.96 -3.25
N PHE A 20 -8.63 -10.02 -3.63
CA PHE A 20 -8.05 -11.15 -4.35
C PHE A 20 -7.20 -10.68 -5.54
N ASP A 21 -6.04 -11.31 -5.68
CA ASP A 21 -4.93 -10.87 -6.53
C ASP A 21 -4.54 -9.39 -6.31
N PRO A 22 -4.14 -9.01 -5.07
CA PRO A 22 -3.80 -7.63 -4.79
C PRO A 22 -2.53 -7.25 -5.57
N PRO A 23 -2.34 -5.98 -5.95
CA PRO A 23 -1.13 -5.56 -6.62
C PRO A 23 0.08 -5.84 -5.72
N LYS A 24 1.13 -6.45 -6.27
CA LYS A 24 2.40 -6.75 -5.58
C LYS A 24 3.57 -6.33 -6.45
N CYS A 25 4.71 -6.03 -5.82
CA CYS A 25 5.95 -5.86 -6.57
C CYS A 25 6.27 -7.15 -7.33
N HIS A 26 6.59 -7.01 -8.61
CA HIS A 26 7.09 -8.11 -9.40
C HIS A 26 8.45 -8.57 -8.87
N ALA A 27 8.77 -9.84 -9.02
CA ALA A 27 10.05 -10.37 -8.54
C ALA A 27 11.22 -9.57 -9.13
N ARG A 28 12.24 -9.28 -8.30
CA ARG A 28 13.43 -8.48 -8.66
C ARG A 28 13.17 -7.01 -9.02
N THR A 29 11.97 -6.49 -8.75
CA THR A 29 11.66 -5.06 -8.93
C THR A 29 11.55 -4.35 -7.59
N ARG A 30 11.80 -3.03 -7.56
CA ARG A 30 11.66 -2.17 -6.37
C ARG A 30 12.46 -2.62 -5.16
N GLU A 31 13.48 -3.46 -5.34
CA GLU A 31 14.24 -4.08 -4.24
C GLU A 31 14.90 -3.03 -3.33
N ALA A 32 15.42 -1.95 -3.91
CA ALA A 32 16.02 -0.86 -3.14
C ALA A 32 15.01 -0.15 -2.23
N VAL A 33 13.79 0.09 -2.73
CA VAL A 33 12.70 0.69 -1.95
C VAL A 33 12.24 -0.26 -0.85
N LEU A 34 12.00 -1.53 -1.21
CA LEU A 34 11.56 -2.55 -0.27
C LEU A 34 12.57 -2.72 0.87
N ARG A 35 13.87 -2.79 0.54
CA ARG A 35 14.95 -2.88 1.53
C ARG A 35 14.97 -1.67 2.46
N LYS A 36 14.92 -0.44 1.90
CA LYS A 36 14.90 0.79 2.69
C LYS A 36 13.73 0.83 3.69
N ILE A 37 12.53 0.38 3.29
CA ILE A 37 11.37 0.31 4.18
C ILE A 37 11.56 -0.78 5.25
N MET A 38 12.08 -1.95 4.88
CA MET A 38 12.31 -3.05 5.82
C MET A 38 13.38 -2.73 6.86
N ASP A 39 14.44 -2.04 6.45
CA ASP A 39 15.52 -1.57 7.33
C ASP A 39 14.97 -0.55 8.32
N TRP A 40 14.27 0.48 7.82
CA TRP A 40 13.60 1.49 8.66
C TRP A 40 12.63 0.86 9.67
N ALA A 41 11.75 -0.06 9.22
CA ALA A 41 10.82 -0.73 10.12
C ALA A 41 11.56 -1.59 11.17
N GLY A 42 12.77 -2.05 10.87
CA GLY A 42 13.70 -2.80 11.73
C GLY A 42 14.34 -2.01 12.87
N GLU A 43 14.37 -0.67 12.77
CA GLU A 43 15.05 0.17 13.75
C GLU A 43 14.25 0.30 15.05
N THR A 44 14.77 -0.27 16.14
CA THR A 44 14.07 -0.30 17.45
C THR A 44 14.06 1.04 18.19
N ASN A 45 14.86 2.03 17.76
CA ASN A 45 14.99 3.35 18.38
C ASN A 45 15.04 4.47 17.33
N THR A 46 14.24 4.37 16.27
CA THR A 46 14.22 5.40 15.23
C THR A 46 13.65 6.71 15.78
N SER A 47 14.30 7.84 15.46
CA SER A 47 13.75 9.18 15.72
C SER A 47 12.55 9.49 14.81
N SER A 48 12.35 8.69 13.76
CA SER A 48 11.33 8.90 12.74
C SER A 48 10.40 7.69 12.64
N PRO A 49 9.49 7.48 13.62
CA PRO A 49 8.57 6.34 13.67
C PRO A 49 7.50 6.37 12.57
N ILE A 50 7.39 7.44 11.79
CA ILE A 50 6.49 7.52 10.63
C ILE A 50 7.32 7.54 9.36
N LEU A 51 6.98 6.70 8.39
CA LEU A 51 7.51 6.79 7.03
C LEU A 51 6.37 7.15 6.09
N TRP A 52 6.53 8.28 5.40
CA TRP A 52 5.61 8.72 4.36
C TRP A 52 6.18 8.40 2.98
N MET A 53 5.62 7.39 2.32
CA MET A 53 5.95 7.04 0.95
C MET A 53 4.98 7.69 -0.02
N TYR A 54 5.48 8.57 -0.90
CA TYR A 54 4.61 9.27 -1.85
C TYR A 54 5.13 9.28 -3.27
N GLY A 55 4.20 9.48 -4.21
CA GLY A 55 4.49 9.51 -5.64
C GLY A 55 3.20 9.63 -6.46
N PRO A 56 3.31 9.83 -7.78
CA PRO A 56 2.15 9.94 -8.66
C PRO A 56 1.30 8.67 -8.68
N ALA A 57 0.08 8.75 -9.20
CA ALA A 57 -0.73 7.56 -9.38
C ALA A 57 -0.04 6.62 -10.39
N GLY A 58 -0.16 5.30 -10.17
CA GLY A 58 0.49 4.32 -11.04
C GLY A 58 1.97 4.04 -10.77
N SER A 59 2.60 4.73 -9.82
CA SER A 59 4.02 4.52 -9.48
C SER A 59 4.31 3.21 -8.72
N GLY A 60 3.27 2.50 -8.26
CA GLY A 60 3.39 1.21 -7.56
C GLY A 60 3.38 1.29 -6.03
N LYS A 61 2.95 2.41 -5.42
CA LYS A 61 2.85 2.57 -3.95
C LYS A 61 2.09 1.42 -3.26
N SER A 62 0.88 1.11 -3.72
CA SER A 62 0.06 0.03 -3.15
C SER A 62 0.66 -1.36 -3.36
N ALA A 63 1.39 -1.56 -4.47
CA ALA A 63 2.12 -2.80 -4.72
C ALA A 63 3.26 -2.99 -3.71
N ILE A 64 4.03 -1.93 -3.44
CA ILE A 64 5.07 -1.91 -2.41
C ILE A 64 4.46 -2.13 -1.02
N ALA A 65 3.39 -1.42 -0.66
CA ALA A 65 2.71 -1.57 0.62
C ALA A 65 2.18 -2.99 0.83
N GLN A 66 1.63 -3.62 -0.22
CA GLN A 66 1.18 -5.01 -0.19
C GLN A 66 2.35 -5.97 0.04
N THR A 67 3.44 -5.84 -0.73
CA THR A 67 4.63 -6.69 -0.58
C THR A 67 5.25 -6.56 0.82
N ILE A 68 5.34 -5.35 1.37
CA ILE A 68 5.80 -5.12 2.74
C ILE A 68 4.84 -5.74 3.76
N SER A 69 3.52 -5.60 3.57
CA SER A 69 2.52 -6.19 4.46
C SER A 69 2.68 -7.71 4.54
N GLU A 70 2.77 -8.40 3.41
CA GLU A 70 2.91 -9.86 3.36
C GLU A 70 4.25 -10.32 3.95
N THR A 71 5.34 -9.62 3.62
CA THR A 71 6.68 -9.93 4.16
C THR A 71 6.71 -9.76 5.68
N CYS A 72 6.16 -8.67 6.20
CA CYS A 72 6.11 -8.41 7.64
C CYS A 72 5.11 -9.32 8.36
N TYR A 73 4.00 -9.71 7.73
CA TYR A 73 3.08 -10.69 8.28
C TYR A 73 3.76 -12.05 8.45
N ALA A 74 4.46 -12.54 7.41
CA ALA A 74 5.21 -13.79 7.47
C ALA A 74 6.32 -13.77 8.54
N LYS A 75 6.96 -12.61 8.75
CA LYS A 75 7.97 -12.41 9.81
C LYS A 75 7.39 -12.09 11.19
N LYS A 76 6.06 -12.09 11.37
CA LYS A 76 5.36 -11.70 12.61
C LYS A 76 5.71 -10.27 13.10
N ARG A 77 5.95 -9.36 12.16
CA ARG A 77 6.29 -7.95 12.42
C ARG A 77 5.15 -6.97 12.16
N LEU A 78 4.10 -7.42 11.46
CA LEU A 78 2.94 -6.59 11.12
C LEU A 78 1.91 -6.59 12.28
N ILE A 79 1.60 -5.41 12.81
CA ILE A 79 0.48 -5.18 13.74
C ILE A 79 -0.85 -5.27 12.98
N GLY A 80 -0.94 -4.54 11.87
CA GLY A 80 -2.12 -4.48 11.03
C GLY A 80 -1.93 -3.58 9.83
N SER A 81 -2.87 -3.66 8.89
CA SER A 81 -2.86 -2.87 7.66
C SER A 81 -4.24 -2.30 7.37
N TYR A 82 -4.30 -1.12 6.75
CA TYR A 82 -5.52 -0.55 6.22
C TYR A 82 -5.28 -0.01 4.81
N PHE A 83 -5.88 -0.67 3.83
CA PHE A 83 -5.83 -0.25 2.44
C PHE A 83 -7.10 0.54 2.09
N PHE A 84 -6.96 1.86 1.97
CA PHE A 84 -8.03 2.70 1.46
C PHE A 84 -8.41 2.28 0.03
N SER A 85 -9.62 2.65 -0.38
CA SER A 85 -10.13 2.46 -1.73
C SER A 85 -11.24 3.46 -1.97
N ARG A 86 -11.02 4.43 -2.87
CA ARG A 86 -11.98 5.51 -3.14
C ARG A 86 -13.35 4.98 -3.60
N THR A 87 -13.35 3.86 -4.32
CA THR A 87 -14.53 3.23 -4.93
C THR A 87 -15.26 2.23 -4.02
N VAL A 88 -14.67 1.83 -2.89
CA VAL A 88 -15.26 0.79 -2.02
C VAL A 88 -15.81 1.42 -0.75
N PRO A 89 -17.13 1.34 -0.51
CA PRO A 89 -17.73 1.80 0.74
C PRO A 89 -17.01 1.20 1.96
N LYS A 90 -16.94 1.98 3.05
CA LYS A 90 -16.15 1.67 4.27
C LYS A 90 -14.63 1.72 4.10
N ARG A 91 -14.09 1.71 2.87
CA ARG A 91 -12.65 1.90 2.59
C ARG A 91 -12.33 3.27 2.01
N ASN A 92 -13.32 4.08 1.72
CA ASN A 92 -13.17 5.46 1.26
C ASN A 92 -13.23 6.50 2.40
N SER A 93 -13.46 6.08 3.64
CA SER A 93 -13.52 6.94 4.83
C SER A 93 -12.72 6.36 5.99
N ALA A 94 -12.36 7.21 6.95
CA ALA A 94 -11.62 6.80 8.15
C ALA A 94 -12.52 6.19 9.25
N LYS A 95 -13.83 6.11 9.05
CA LYS A 95 -14.80 5.67 10.07
C LYS A 95 -14.45 4.29 10.66
N ASN A 96 -13.93 3.40 9.83
CA ASN A 96 -13.57 2.04 10.24
C ASN A 96 -12.06 1.86 10.46
N LEU A 97 -11.23 2.89 10.24
CA LEU A 97 -9.78 2.81 10.29
C LEU A 97 -9.28 2.31 11.65
N ILE A 98 -9.65 3.01 12.72
CA ILE A 98 -9.11 2.71 14.06
C ILE A 98 -9.66 1.39 14.60
N ALA A 99 -10.96 1.12 14.44
CA ALA A 99 -11.54 -0.17 14.81
C ALA A 99 -10.85 -1.34 14.09
N THR A 100 -10.55 -1.18 12.80
CA THR A 100 -9.88 -2.19 11.97
C THR A 100 -8.44 -2.44 12.42
N LEU A 101 -7.69 -1.38 12.72
CA LEU A 101 -6.32 -1.50 13.22
C LEU A 101 -6.28 -2.10 14.63
N ALA A 102 -7.16 -1.66 15.54
CA ALA A 102 -7.25 -2.18 16.90
C ALA A 102 -7.65 -3.67 16.92
N TYR A 103 -8.58 -4.07 16.04
CA TYR A 103 -8.92 -5.47 15.88
C TYR A 103 -7.73 -6.30 15.39
N GLN A 104 -7.04 -5.88 14.34
CA GLN A 104 -5.85 -6.58 13.83
C GLN A 104 -4.73 -6.64 14.87
N MET A 105 -4.48 -5.55 15.61
CA MET A 105 -3.54 -5.50 16.73
C MET A 105 -3.89 -6.53 17.80
N SER A 106 -5.17 -6.73 18.10
CA SER A 106 -5.59 -7.77 19.04
C SER A 106 -5.31 -9.19 18.55
N LEU A 107 -5.21 -9.40 17.24
CA LEU A 107 -4.85 -10.69 16.65
C LEU A 107 -3.34 -10.92 16.64
N SER A 108 -2.57 -9.89 16.29
CA SER A 108 -1.11 -9.95 16.18
C SER A 108 -0.40 -9.83 17.53
N ILE A 109 -0.99 -9.11 18.50
CA ILE A 109 -0.51 -8.94 19.87
C ILE A 109 -1.64 -9.34 20.84
N PRO A 110 -1.80 -10.64 21.15
CA PRO A 110 -2.89 -11.15 21.99
C PRO A 110 -3.01 -10.49 23.37
N GLN A 111 -1.91 -9.96 23.91
CA GLN A 111 -1.85 -9.24 25.19
C GLN A 111 -2.68 -7.95 25.20
N THR A 112 -2.94 -7.36 24.03
CA THR A 112 -3.81 -6.19 23.91
C THR A 112 -5.30 -6.54 24.03
N ARG A 113 -5.70 -7.81 23.82
CA ARG A 113 -7.10 -8.26 23.85
C ARG A 113 -7.83 -7.95 25.17
N PRO A 114 -7.31 -8.33 26.36
CA PRO A 114 -8.01 -8.04 27.62
C PRO A 114 -8.17 -6.54 27.86
N ILE A 115 -7.16 -5.74 27.50
CA ILE A 115 -7.19 -4.27 27.61
C ILE A 115 -8.29 -3.70 26.71
N LEU A 116 -8.32 -4.11 25.44
CA LEU A 116 -9.34 -3.69 24.48
C LEU A 116 -10.75 -4.12 24.85
N ASN A 117 -10.94 -5.32 25.41
CA ASN A 117 -12.24 -5.76 25.92
C ASN A 117 -12.71 -4.84 27.05
N LYS A 118 -11.86 -4.59 28.05
CA LYS A 118 -12.20 -3.72 29.17
C LYS A 118 -12.58 -2.31 28.73
N ILE A 119 -11.85 -1.74 27.77
CA ILE A 119 -12.16 -0.40 27.21
C ILE A 119 -13.56 -0.38 26.61
N VAL A 120 -13.88 -1.36 25.76
CA VAL A 120 -15.12 -1.40 25.01
C VAL A 120 -16.32 -1.78 25.89
N ASP A 121 -16.11 -2.64 26.88
CA ASP A 121 -17.14 -3.03 27.84
C ASP A 121 -17.53 -1.85 28.75
N ASN A 122 -16.59 -0.93 29.02
CA ASN A 122 -16.83 0.28 29.78
C ASN A 122 -17.50 1.39 28.96
N ASP A 123 -17.14 1.55 27.69
CA ASP A 123 -17.69 2.59 26.82
C ASP A 123 -17.88 2.09 25.39
N THR A 124 -19.12 1.75 25.05
CA THR A 124 -19.51 1.31 23.70
C THR A 124 -19.58 2.47 22.70
N SER A 125 -19.53 3.72 23.16
CA SER A 125 -19.52 4.91 22.30
C SER A 125 -18.13 5.26 21.78
N ILE A 126 -17.08 4.53 22.18
CA ILE A 126 -15.67 4.81 21.85
C ILE A 126 -15.41 5.04 20.35
N LEU A 127 -16.12 4.35 19.46
CA LEU A 127 -15.98 4.49 17.99
C LEU A 127 -16.65 5.74 17.40
N HIS A 128 -17.43 6.46 18.21
CA HIS A 128 -18.07 7.72 17.86
C HIS A 128 -17.32 8.94 18.43
N LEU A 129 -16.31 8.73 19.27
CA LEU A 129 -15.47 9.79 19.81
C LEU A 129 -14.52 10.35 18.74
N SER A 130 -13.82 11.43 19.07
CA SER A 130 -12.84 12.03 18.16
C SER A 130 -11.77 11.02 17.74
N LEU A 131 -11.19 11.23 16.56
CA LEU A 131 -10.12 10.38 16.04
C LEU A 131 -8.92 10.31 17.01
N GLU A 132 -8.65 11.41 17.71
CA GLU A 132 -7.63 11.50 18.76
C GLU A 132 -7.88 10.57 19.93
N ILE A 133 -9.10 10.59 20.48
CA ILE A 133 -9.45 9.69 21.57
C ILE A 133 -9.41 8.24 21.09
N GLN A 134 -9.89 7.96 19.87
CA GLN A 134 -9.85 6.61 19.32
C GLN A 134 -8.42 6.08 19.17
N ILE A 135 -7.50 6.86 18.60
CA ILE A 135 -6.09 6.46 18.45
C ILE A 135 -5.46 6.23 19.82
N GLU A 136 -5.64 7.17 20.74
CA GLU A 136 -5.05 7.08 22.08
C GLU A 136 -5.54 5.85 22.83
N VAL A 137 -6.86 5.65 22.87
CA VAL A 137 -7.49 4.64 23.71
C VAL A 137 -7.44 3.25 23.05
N LEU A 138 -7.59 3.14 21.73
CA LEU A 138 -7.69 1.83 21.05
C LEU A 138 -6.37 1.34 20.45
N ILE A 139 -5.36 2.20 20.26
CA ILE A 139 -4.07 1.81 19.66
C ILE A 139 -2.94 2.04 20.66
N ILE A 140 -2.71 3.28 21.09
CA ILE A 140 -1.49 3.64 21.83
C ILE A 140 -1.50 3.09 23.25
N ARG A 141 -2.56 3.37 24.02
CA ARG A 141 -2.68 2.91 25.39
C ARG A 141 -2.60 1.37 25.51
N PRO A 142 -3.31 0.58 24.69
CA PRO A 142 -3.17 -0.88 24.73
C PRO A 142 -1.77 -1.37 24.42
N LEU A 143 -1.03 -0.74 23.49
CA LEU A 143 0.36 -1.09 23.20
C LEU A 143 1.27 -0.82 24.41
N ILE A 144 1.15 0.37 25.02
CA ILE A 144 1.96 0.74 26.19
C ILE A 144 1.68 -0.18 27.37
N GLU A 145 0.40 -0.41 27.70
CA GLU A 145 0.01 -1.30 28.81
C GLU A 145 0.46 -2.74 28.57
N ALA A 146 0.35 -3.23 27.33
CA ALA A 146 0.79 -4.57 26.98
C ALA A 146 2.33 -4.68 27.11
N VAL A 147 3.10 -3.69 26.65
CA VAL A 147 4.57 -3.68 26.81
C VAL A 147 4.97 -3.65 28.28
N ALA A 148 4.30 -2.81 29.10
CA ALA A 148 4.56 -2.74 30.53
C ALA A 148 4.29 -4.07 31.25
N SER A 149 3.30 -4.85 30.78
CA SER A 149 2.94 -6.14 31.39
C SER A 149 3.90 -7.29 31.08
N CYS A 150 4.70 -7.19 30.00
CA CYS A 150 5.50 -8.31 29.47
C CYS A 150 7.02 -8.14 29.63
N GLY A 151 7.49 -7.00 30.17
CA GLY A 151 8.91 -6.79 30.48
C GLY A 151 9.84 -6.95 29.27
N ASN A 152 10.98 -7.65 29.45
CA ASN A 152 11.99 -7.85 28.40
C ASN A 152 11.57 -8.83 27.29
N GLU A 153 10.45 -9.55 27.42
CA GLU A 153 9.97 -10.47 26.37
C GLU A 153 9.31 -9.73 25.18
N CYS A 154 9.10 -8.41 25.30
CA CYS A 154 8.47 -7.57 24.25
C CYS A 154 9.34 -7.30 23.03
N VAL A 155 10.65 -7.59 23.06
CA VAL A 155 11.61 -7.21 21.99
C VAL A 155 11.26 -7.85 20.64
N ALA A 156 10.46 -8.91 20.62
CA ALA A 156 10.03 -9.62 19.41
C ALA A 156 8.61 -9.28 18.92
N TRP A 157 7.95 -8.26 19.49
CA TRP A 157 6.57 -7.96 19.11
C TRP A 157 6.46 -7.33 17.71
N PRO A 158 5.33 -7.58 17.02
CA PRO A 158 4.96 -6.80 15.85
C PRO A 158 5.01 -5.30 16.16
N ASN A 159 5.61 -4.53 15.25
CA ASN A 159 5.80 -3.09 15.43
C ASN A 159 5.29 -2.25 14.25
N LEU A 160 4.84 -2.85 13.15
CA LEU A 160 4.50 -2.11 11.93
C LEU A 160 2.98 -1.98 11.72
N ILE A 161 2.48 -0.75 11.57
CA ILE A 161 1.17 -0.44 10.99
C ILE A 161 1.36 0.11 9.57
N ILE A 162 0.52 -0.33 8.63
CA ILE A 162 0.54 0.15 7.25
C ILE A 162 -0.80 0.80 6.92
N ILE A 163 -0.78 2.04 6.43
CA ILE A 163 -1.94 2.78 5.94
C ILE A 163 -1.67 3.13 4.48
N ASP A 164 -2.27 2.37 3.57
CA ASP A 164 -2.07 2.55 2.13
C ASP A 164 -3.18 3.41 1.51
N GLY A 165 -2.79 4.34 0.65
CA GLY A 165 -3.72 5.16 -0.15
C GLY A 165 -4.46 6.22 0.66
N LEU A 166 -3.80 6.94 1.58
CA LEU A 166 -4.47 7.94 2.42
C LEU A 166 -5.23 9.01 1.60
N ASP A 167 -4.73 9.35 0.40
CA ASP A 167 -5.38 10.27 -0.54
C ASP A 167 -6.68 9.72 -1.18
N GLU A 168 -6.98 8.44 -0.97
CA GLU A 168 -8.24 7.83 -1.35
C GLU A 168 -9.34 8.01 -0.29
N CYS A 169 -8.99 8.53 0.88
CA CYS A 169 -9.97 9.01 1.84
C CYS A 169 -10.65 10.27 1.30
N SER A 170 -11.98 10.25 1.23
CA SER A 170 -12.77 11.31 0.58
C SER A 170 -12.72 12.68 1.26
N ASP A 171 -12.30 12.76 2.52
CA ASP A 171 -12.31 13.99 3.32
C ASP A 171 -10.87 14.45 3.62
N HIS A 172 -10.49 15.58 3.05
CA HIS A 172 -9.17 16.19 3.22
C HIS A 172 -8.86 16.63 4.65
N ASN A 173 -9.86 17.03 5.43
CA ASN A 173 -9.68 17.38 6.84
C ASN A 173 -9.38 16.12 7.66
N ILE A 174 -10.05 15.00 7.34
CA ILE A 174 -9.78 13.71 7.95
C ILE A 174 -8.38 13.19 7.59
N GLN A 175 -7.93 13.34 6.33
CA GLN A 175 -6.56 13.00 5.92
C GLN A 175 -5.53 13.71 6.80
N ARG A 176 -5.69 15.03 6.99
CA ARG A 176 -4.82 15.84 7.85
C ARG A 176 -4.92 15.40 9.31
N ALA A 177 -6.12 15.17 9.82
CA ALA A 177 -6.35 14.74 11.20
C ALA A 177 -5.64 13.41 11.49
N ILE A 178 -5.73 12.42 10.59
CA ILE A 178 -5.02 11.14 10.73
C ILE A 178 -3.51 11.36 10.93
N ILE A 179 -2.89 12.15 10.06
CA ILE A 179 -1.44 12.41 10.11
C ILE A 179 -1.05 13.10 11.41
N VAL A 180 -1.73 14.20 11.74
CA VAL A 180 -1.42 15.02 12.93
C VAL A 180 -1.63 14.22 14.20
N THR A 181 -2.75 13.51 14.31
CA THR A 181 -3.12 12.75 15.50
C THR A 181 -2.23 11.53 15.71
N LEU A 182 -1.90 10.76 14.66
CA LEU A 182 -0.94 9.66 14.79
C LEU A 182 0.42 10.18 15.25
N SER A 183 0.86 11.30 14.65
CA SER A 183 2.13 11.95 15.00
C SER A 183 2.16 12.43 16.44
N SER A 184 1.13 13.14 16.90
CA SER A 184 1.07 13.64 18.28
C SER A 184 0.99 12.51 19.31
N SER A 185 0.29 11.41 18.98
CA SER A 185 0.05 10.31 19.92
C SER A 185 1.29 9.44 20.15
N ILE A 186 2.27 9.45 19.25
CA ILE A 186 3.55 8.73 19.40
C ILE A 186 4.72 9.65 19.74
N ARG A 187 4.60 10.97 19.49
CA ARG A 187 5.66 11.93 19.77
C ARG A 187 6.06 11.89 21.24
N ASN A 188 7.36 11.89 21.51
CA ASN A 188 7.95 11.88 22.86
C ASN A 188 7.53 10.67 23.71
N ARG A 189 7.01 9.60 23.11
CA ARG A 189 6.65 8.36 23.80
C ARG A 189 7.49 7.22 23.24
N LYS A 190 7.94 6.33 24.12
CA LYS A 190 8.64 5.09 23.73
C LYS A 190 7.60 4.02 23.41
N VAL A 191 6.92 4.16 22.27
CA VAL A 191 6.00 3.15 21.75
C VAL A 191 6.74 2.36 20.67
N PRO A 192 6.80 1.01 20.73
CA PRO A 192 7.43 0.19 19.69
C PRO A 192 6.53 0.12 18.45
N LEU A 193 6.34 1.27 17.80
CA LEU A 193 5.39 1.44 16.70
C LEU A 193 6.05 2.24 15.56
N SER A 194 6.08 1.61 14.39
CA SER A 194 6.42 2.20 13.10
C SER A 194 5.15 2.28 12.26
N ILE A 195 4.93 3.41 11.59
CA ILE A 195 3.73 3.64 10.77
C ILE A 195 4.16 3.99 9.35
N LEU A 196 3.87 3.10 8.41
CA LEU A 196 4.04 3.36 6.98
C LEU A 196 2.76 3.97 6.44
N ILE A 197 2.83 5.19 5.94
CA ILE A 197 1.72 5.87 5.25
C ILE A 197 2.08 6.01 3.78
N THR A 198 1.21 5.55 2.89
CA THR A 198 1.36 5.80 1.45
C THR A 198 0.30 6.77 0.96
N SER A 199 0.68 7.67 0.05
CA SER A 199 -0.30 8.53 -0.61
C SER A 199 0.22 9.17 -1.88
N ARG A 200 -0.68 9.77 -2.67
CA ARG A 200 -0.31 10.88 -3.54
C ARG A 200 0.03 12.11 -2.69
N PRO A 201 0.90 12.98 -3.18
CA PRO A 201 1.33 14.13 -2.41
C PRO A 201 0.36 15.31 -2.60
N GLU A 202 -0.93 15.07 -2.31
CA GLU A 202 -1.99 16.08 -2.34
C GLU A 202 -1.72 17.20 -1.32
N ARG A 203 -2.26 18.40 -1.58
CA ARG A 203 -1.97 19.60 -0.79
C ARG A 203 -2.25 19.41 0.71
N SER A 204 -3.38 18.80 1.07
CA SER A 204 -3.77 18.51 2.46
C SER A 204 -2.72 17.67 3.19
N ILE A 205 -2.27 16.60 2.54
CA ILE A 205 -1.31 15.63 3.08
C ILE A 205 0.09 16.24 3.16
N ARG A 206 0.57 16.88 2.08
CA ARG A 206 1.85 17.63 2.07
C ARG A 206 1.90 18.65 3.20
N ASN A 207 0.86 19.46 3.33
CA ASN A 207 0.80 20.49 4.37
C ASN A 207 0.80 19.89 5.79
N ALA A 208 0.26 18.69 5.99
CA ALA A 208 0.30 18.01 7.28
C ALA A 208 1.71 17.49 7.60
N PHE A 209 2.39 16.86 6.64
CA PHE A 209 3.77 16.37 6.83
C PHE A 209 4.82 17.48 6.91
N ASN A 210 4.52 18.68 6.40
CA ASN A 210 5.39 19.86 6.51
C ASN A 210 5.22 20.62 7.83
N LEU A 211 4.25 20.26 8.68
CA LEU A 211 4.18 20.82 10.03
C LEU A 211 5.45 20.42 10.80
N PRO A 212 6.17 21.34 11.44
CA PRO A 212 7.44 21.04 12.11
C PRO A 212 7.34 19.83 13.04
N GLU A 213 6.24 19.75 13.76
CA GLU A 213 6.03 18.73 14.77
C GLU A 213 5.73 17.33 14.19
N VAL A 214 5.27 17.25 12.94
CA VAL A 214 5.11 15.99 12.18
C VAL A 214 6.41 15.67 11.44
N ASN A 215 7.00 16.67 10.78
CA ASN A 215 8.19 16.55 9.96
C ASN A 215 9.38 15.99 10.76
N ASN A 216 9.58 16.49 11.99
CA ASN A 216 10.69 16.08 12.85
C ASN A 216 10.67 14.59 13.25
N ILE A 217 9.52 13.91 13.11
CA ILE A 217 9.36 12.49 13.44
C ILE A 217 8.96 11.64 12.23
N SER A 218 9.03 12.20 11.03
CA SER A 218 8.65 11.53 9.79
C SER A 218 9.82 11.43 8.83
N LEU A 219 9.98 10.26 8.19
CA LEU A 219 10.87 10.07 7.06
C LEU A 219 10.07 10.12 5.76
N SER A 220 10.46 11.00 4.84
CA SER A 220 9.87 11.08 3.50
C SER A 220 10.59 10.15 2.54
N LEU A 221 9.84 9.30 1.83
CA LEU A 221 10.34 8.44 0.76
C LEU A 221 9.59 8.75 -0.53
N VAL A 222 10.27 9.38 -1.47
CA VAL A 222 9.70 9.74 -2.77
C VAL A 222 9.88 8.59 -3.75
N LEU A 223 8.82 8.16 -4.41
CA LEU A 223 8.91 7.27 -5.56
C LEU A 223 9.08 8.10 -6.82
N ASP A 224 10.31 8.58 -7.02
CA ASP A 224 10.77 9.30 -8.21
C ASP A 224 11.79 8.45 -9.00
N ASP A 225 12.46 9.09 -9.94
CA ASP A 225 13.42 8.44 -10.84
C ASP A 225 14.70 7.98 -10.13
N SER A 226 14.95 8.38 -8.87
CA SER A 226 16.14 7.97 -8.11
C SER A 226 16.19 6.46 -7.85
N PHE A 227 15.03 5.78 -7.91
CA PHE A 227 14.92 4.33 -7.81
C PHE A 227 14.92 3.61 -9.15
N ASN A 228 15.28 4.31 -10.24
CA ASN A 228 15.41 3.78 -11.60
C ASN A 228 14.21 2.91 -12.03
N PRO A 229 12.99 3.48 -12.03
CA PRO A 229 11.77 2.74 -12.33
C PRO A 229 11.80 2.08 -13.71
N ASP A 230 12.48 2.67 -14.69
CA ASP A 230 12.59 2.14 -16.06
C ASP A 230 13.34 0.81 -16.10
N SER A 231 14.37 0.63 -15.28
CA SER A 231 15.08 -0.65 -15.18
C SER A 231 14.20 -1.74 -14.57
N ASP A 232 13.43 -1.40 -13.53
CA ASP A 232 12.48 -2.33 -12.95
C ASP A 232 11.33 -2.66 -13.91
N ILE A 233 10.84 -1.68 -14.67
CA ILE A 233 9.82 -1.87 -15.71
C ILE A 233 10.34 -2.78 -16.81
N LYS A 234 11.60 -2.63 -17.24
CA LYS A 234 12.23 -3.54 -18.21
C LYS A 234 12.21 -4.99 -17.71
N ILE A 235 12.61 -5.22 -16.46
CA ILE A 235 12.57 -6.56 -15.83
C ILE A 235 11.14 -7.12 -15.85
N PHE A 236 10.17 -6.32 -15.42
CA PHE A 236 8.76 -6.71 -15.42
C PHE A 236 8.25 -7.07 -16.82
N LEU A 237 8.53 -6.25 -17.83
CA LEU A 237 8.11 -6.48 -19.21
C LEU A 237 8.72 -7.77 -19.76
N VAL A 238 10.02 -7.97 -19.60
CA VAL A 238 10.73 -9.17 -20.07
C VAL A 238 10.09 -10.43 -19.47
N ASP A 239 9.93 -10.47 -18.15
CA ASP A 239 9.34 -11.63 -17.47
C ASP A 239 7.90 -11.89 -17.91
N LYS A 240 7.10 -10.82 -18.14
CA LYS A 240 5.71 -10.96 -18.61
C LYS A 240 5.60 -11.41 -20.06
N PHE A 241 6.48 -10.94 -20.94
CA PHE A 241 6.54 -11.45 -22.29
C PHE A 241 6.94 -12.92 -22.33
N ASP A 242 7.88 -13.34 -21.49
CA ASP A 242 8.25 -14.73 -21.36
C ASP A 242 7.10 -15.57 -20.80
N GLU A 243 6.35 -15.08 -19.81
CA GLU A 243 5.13 -15.74 -19.34
C GLU A 243 4.12 -15.98 -20.49
N ILE A 244 3.88 -14.96 -21.31
CA ILE A 244 2.98 -15.06 -22.48
C ILE A 244 3.49 -16.12 -23.48
N LYS A 245 4.78 -16.18 -23.78
CA LYS A 245 5.34 -17.20 -24.68
C LYS A 245 5.06 -18.63 -24.23
N HIS A 246 5.09 -18.87 -22.91
CA HIS A 246 4.98 -20.22 -22.37
C HIS A 246 3.54 -20.63 -22.10
N GLN A 247 2.68 -19.68 -21.71
CA GLN A 247 1.36 -19.99 -21.18
C GLN A 247 0.20 -19.63 -22.12
N HIS A 248 0.44 -18.79 -23.13
CA HIS A 248 -0.64 -18.32 -24.00
C HIS A 248 -1.17 -19.46 -24.91
N PRO A 249 -2.50 -19.58 -25.13
CA PRO A 249 -3.06 -20.64 -25.98
C PRO A 249 -2.53 -20.63 -27.42
N LEU A 250 -2.12 -19.45 -27.90
CA LEU A 250 -1.54 -19.24 -29.23
C LEU A 250 0.00 -19.18 -29.21
N ALA A 251 0.65 -19.71 -28.16
CA ALA A 251 2.11 -19.70 -28.00
C ALA A 251 2.86 -20.23 -29.23
N TYR A 252 2.32 -21.26 -29.89
CA TYR A 252 2.90 -21.86 -31.10
C TYR A 252 2.95 -20.91 -32.32
N HIS A 253 2.22 -19.80 -32.29
CA HIS A 253 2.28 -18.74 -33.31
C HIS A 253 3.22 -17.58 -32.93
N ILE A 254 3.77 -17.59 -31.71
CA ILE A 254 4.67 -16.54 -31.23
C ILE A 254 6.08 -16.85 -31.75
N LYS A 255 6.73 -15.85 -32.34
CA LYS A 255 8.11 -15.99 -32.82
C LYS A 255 9.07 -16.16 -31.65
N THR A 256 10.15 -16.92 -31.84
CA THR A 256 11.16 -17.15 -30.81
C THR A 256 11.85 -15.87 -30.33
N ASN A 257 12.05 -14.91 -31.23
CA ASN A 257 12.69 -13.62 -30.96
C ASN A 257 11.69 -12.50 -30.60
N TRP A 258 10.43 -12.85 -30.31
CA TRP A 258 9.43 -11.88 -29.87
C TRP A 258 9.51 -11.63 -28.37
N PRO A 259 9.18 -10.45 -27.85
CA PRO A 259 9.41 -9.20 -28.55
C PRO A 259 10.91 -8.97 -28.75
N SER A 260 11.25 -8.11 -29.69
CA SER A 260 12.60 -7.59 -29.84
C SER A 260 12.99 -6.64 -28.71
N GLU A 261 14.30 -6.47 -28.48
CA GLU A 261 14.82 -5.51 -27.50
C GLU A 261 14.40 -4.06 -27.79
N ASP A 262 14.22 -3.71 -29.07
CA ASP A 262 13.74 -2.39 -29.47
C ASP A 262 12.28 -2.18 -29.04
N GLU A 263 11.40 -3.17 -29.28
CA GLU A 263 10.01 -3.11 -28.83
C GLU A 263 9.92 -2.99 -27.30
N ILE A 264 10.75 -3.72 -26.54
CA ILE A 264 10.83 -3.57 -25.08
C ILE A 264 11.28 -2.16 -24.71
N SER A 265 12.33 -1.63 -25.34
CA SER A 265 12.87 -0.30 -25.04
C SER A 265 11.86 0.81 -25.33
N GLN A 266 11.09 0.68 -26.42
CA GLN A 266 9.97 1.58 -26.72
C GLN A 266 8.89 1.54 -25.63
N LEU A 267 8.51 0.34 -25.15
CA LEU A 267 7.52 0.21 -24.07
C LEU A 267 8.01 0.81 -22.75
N VAL A 268 9.28 0.63 -22.40
CA VAL A 268 9.90 1.26 -21.23
C VAL A 268 9.81 2.79 -21.37
N SER A 269 10.26 3.34 -22.50
CA SER A 269 10.19 4.77 -22.77
C SER A 269 8.76 5.31 -22.69
N LYS A 270 7.78 4.63 -23.31
CA LYS A 270 6.35 5.00 -23.23
C LYS A 270 5.77 4.91 -21.81
N SER A 271 6.34 4.07 -20.94
CA SER A 271 5.88 3.94 -19.55
C SER A 271 6.19 5.18 -18.72
N SER A 272 7.24 5.95 -19.04
CA SER A 272 7.65 7.15 -18.29
C SER A 272 7.74 6.89 -16.78
N GLY A 273 8.37 5.77 -16.38
CA GLY A 273 8.49 5.33 -14.99
C GLY A 273 7.19 4.84 -14.31
N GLN A 274 6.05 4.80 -15.03
CA GLN A 274 4.76 4.38 -14.47
C GLN A 274 4.47 2.91 -14.72
N PHE A 275 4.49 2.12 -13.64
CA PHE A 275 4.18 0.68 -13.68
C PHE A 275 2.77 0.37 -14.18
N ILE A 276 1.81 1.25 -13.93
CA ILE A 276 0.43 1.04 -14.38
C ILE A 276 0.35 0.92 -15.91
N TYR A 277 1.15 1.68 -16.66
CA TYR A 277 1.20 1.57 -18.11
C TYR A 277 1.67 0.18 -18.53
N ALA A 278 2.82 -0.25 -18.01
CA ALA A 278 3.39 -1.55 -18.33
C ALA A 278 2.43 -2.69 -17.97
N ALA A 279 1.80 -2.64 -16.79
CA ALA A 279 0.86 -3.66 -16.33
C ALA A 279 -0.39 -3.74 -17.22
N THR A 280 -1.00 -2.61 -17.57
CA THR A 280 -2.16 -2.58 -18.47
C THR A 280 -1.78 -3.04 -19.88
N THR A 281 -0.62 -2.64 -20.40
CA THR A 281 -0.11 -3.12 -21.69
C THR A 281 0.04 -4.65 -21.68
N MET A 282 0.65 -5.24 -20.65
CA MET A 282 0.81 -6.70 -20.57
C MET A 282 -0.53 -7.43 -20.46
N LYS A 283 -1.49 -6.86 -19.72
CA LYS A 283 -2.86 -7.41 -19.65
C LYS A 283 -3.56 -7.40 -21.00
N PHE A 284 -3.41 -6.32 -21.77
CA PHE A 284 -3.97 -6.21 -23.12
C PHE A 284 -3.30 -7.18 -24.12
N VAL A 285 -1.96 -7.24 -24.09
CA VAL A 285 -1.17 -8.10 -24.99
C VAL A 285 -1.36 -9.59 -24.67
N GLY A 286 -1.46 -9.96 -23.40
CA GLY A 286 -1.67 -11.34 -22.94
C GLY A 286 -3.12 -11.82 -23.03
N SER A 287 -4.02 -11.10 -23.70
CA SER A 287 -5.43 -11.50 -23.84
C SER A 287 -5.56 -12.85 -24.57
N TYR A 288 -6.09 -13.86 -23.86
CA TYR A 288 -6.25 -15.25 -24.32
C TYR A 288 -6.90 -15.42 -25.70
N SER A 289 -7.77 -14.50 -26.10
CA SER A 289 -8.56 -14.61 -27.33
C SER A 289 -7.89 -13.99 -28.56
N HIS A 290 -6.69 -13.41 -28.42
CA HIS A 290 -6.08 -12.60 -29.47
C HIS A 290 -4.63 -12.96 -29.70
N ARG A 291 -4.09 -12.61 -30.87
CA ARG A 291 -2.67 -12.83 -31.16
C ARG A 291 -1.82 -11.78 -30.43
N PRO A 292 -0.86 -12.18 -29.58
CA PRO A 292 -0.05 -11.22 -28.82
C PRO A 292 0.74 -10.24 -29.70
N GLN A 293 1.26 -10.67 -30.86
CA GLN A 293 1.95 -9.77 -31.79
C GLN A 293 1.03 -8.67 -32.34
N GLU A 294 -0.20 -9.02 -32.73
CA GLU A 294 -1.16 -8.03 -33.26
C GLU A 294 -1.51 -6.99 -32.18
N ARG A 295 -1.72 -7.45 -30.94
CA ARG A 295 -1.95 -6.60 -29.77
C ARG A 295 -0.75 -5.69 -29.48
N LEU A 296 0.46 -6.22 -29.54
CA LEU A 296 1.69 -5.44 -29.34
C LEU A 296 1.83 -4.34 -30.41
N ASN A 297 1.55 -4.66 -31.67
CA ASN A 297 1.59 -3.69 -32.76
C ASN A 297 0.62 -2.53 -32.53
N ILE A 298 -0.57 -2.77 -31.98
CA ILE A 298 -1.53 -1.72 -31.60
C ILE A 298 -0.91 -0.78 -30.56
N ILE A 299 -0.30 -1.33 -29.50
CA ILE A 299 0.34 -0.54 -28.43
C ILE A 299 1.51 0.29 -28.95
N LEU A 300 2.29 -0.28 -29.87
CA LEU A 300 3.42 0.40 -30.50
C LEU A 300 2.97 1.48 -31.51
N GLY A 301 1.71 1.46 -31.95
CA GLY A 301 1.17 2.38 -32.95
C GLY A 301 1.42 1.94 -34.39
N LEU A 302 1.76 0.66 -34.59
CA LEU A 302 2.01 0.04 -35.89
C LEU A 302 0.72 -0.47 -36.56
N SER A 303 -0.38 -0.57 -35.80
CA SER A 303 -1.71 -0.99 -36.26
C SER A 303 -2.80 -0.10 -35.68
N VAL A 304 -3.91 0.07 -36.42
CA VAL A 304 -5.08 0.82 -35.94
C VAL A 304 -5.84 -0.03 -34.91
N ALA A 305 -6.21 0.57 -33.78
CA ALA A 305 -6.92 -0.14 -32.69
C ALA A 305 -8.39 -0.50 -33.02
N GLY A 306 -8.97 0.05 -34.09
CA GLY A 306 -10.39 -0.15 -34.42
C GLY A 306 -11.30 0.33 -33.28
N ASN A 307 -12.17 -0.56 -32.78
CA ASN A 307 -13.02 -0.30 -31.62
C ASN A 307 -12.35 -0.64 -30.27
N GLU A 308 -11.08 -1.06 -30.28
CA GLU A 308 -10.38 -1.46 -29.07
C GLU A 308 -9.78 -0.27 -28.34
N VAL A 309 -9.92 -0.30 -27.02
CA VAL A 309 -9.47 0.76 -26.13
C VAL A 309 -8.42 0.18 -25.17
N PRO A 310 -7.17 -0.02 -25.63
CA PRO A 310 -6.11 -0.70 -24.85
C PRO A 310 -5.84 -0.07 -23.49
N PHE A 311 -6.11 1.23 -23.38
CA PHE A 311 -5.88 2.02 -22.18
C PHE A 311 -7.17 2.44 -21.48
N ALA A 312 -8.33 1.83 -21.75
CA ALA A 312 -9.59 2.21 -21.10
C ALA A 312 -9.51 2.19 -19.56
N GLU A 313 -8.82 1.21 -18.98
CA GLU A 313 -8.61 1.11 -17.53
C GLU A 313 -7.72 2.26 -17.01
N LEU A 314 -6.68 2.63 -17.76
CA LEU A 314 -5.81 3.78 -17.48
C LEU A 314 -6.55 5.10 -17.63
N ASP A 315 -7.34 5.27 -18.69
CA ASP A 315 -8.15 6.46 -18.95
C ASP A 315 -9.18 6.66 -17.85
N CYS A 316 -9.85 5.59 -17.43
CA CYS A 316 -10.73 5.60 -16.26
C CYS A 316 -9.94 6.04 -15.02
N LEU A 317 -8.80 5.41 -14.73
CA LEU A 317 -7.96 5.78 -13.59
C LEU A 317 -7.60 7.28 -13.59
N TYR A 318 -7.13 7.82 -14.72
CA TYR A 318 -6.77 9.23 -14.83
C TYR A 318 -7.96 10.17 -14.74
N ARG A 319 -9.14 9.80 -15.26
CA ARG A 319 -10.39 10.55 -15.05
C ARG A 319 -10.82 10.61 -13.58
N TYR A 320 -10.45 9.62 -12.77
CA TYR A 320 -10.71 9.64 -11.33
C TYR A 320 -9.66 10.45 -10.54
N ILE A 321 -8.54 10.82 -11.17
CA ILE A 321 -7.41 11.51 -10.55
C ILE A 321 -7.40 13.01 -10.86
N LEU A 322 -7.76 13.39 -12.09
CA LEU A 322 -7.85 14.77 -12.60
C LEU A 322 -9.19 15.40 -12.24
#